data_AF-X6KDE4-F1
#
_entry.id   AF-X6KDE4-F1
#
_cell.length_a   1.000
_cell.length_b   1.000
_cell.length_c   1.000
_cell.angle_alpha   90.00
_cell.angle_beta   90.00
_cell.angle_gamma   90.00
#
_symmetry.space_group_name_H-M   'P 1'
#
loop_
_entity.id
_entity.type
_entity.pdbx_description
1 polymer ?
#
loop_
_entity_poly.entity_id
_entity_poly.type
_entity_poly.pdbx_seq_one_letter_code
_entity_poly.pdbx_strand_id
1 'polypeptide(L)'
;MTHKTMEDFARSCGVSRPTLSKYFDDPTSVKPATRKRIEEALRSSDYQPNLFARNLNRKRTRAIGIVVPTVTDPFYSEMVSRIELRLRDEGYWPIVISSHGSTELEMEATRTILSLKVSGALIAPLGLRSDRRTLEKLTQTMPVVYFDTYLEGGTPFVGNNNAQSVSTIVDYLCRSGDAPVYFDIPHVNHNSPERLNSYVAAMRQLGQEPVVIGNTRDYTWDFERIGYEQMEQMLGASGLPGKTRGLPGKTGGLPGKTILCANDRLAFGVMAAAFAKGLKIGRKADCDLRIAAHDDHPLSRYTCPALTTIAQDFAAMAGRSVETLLALLNEDRANVAPKVSLDAALVMRQSA
;
A
#
# COMPACT_ATOMS: atom_id res chain seq x y z
N MET A 1 3.17 -26.69 36.79
CA MET A 1 4.56 -26.44 37.27
C MET A 1 5.20 -25.38 36.38
N THR A 2 5.88 -24.38 36.97
CA THR A 2 6.52 -23.30 36.22
C THR A 2 7.92 -23.71 35.78
N HIS A 3 8.14 -23.95 34.49
CA HIS A 3 9.47 -24.19 33.94
C HIS A 3 9.98 -22.90 33.28
N LYS A 4 11.16 -22.41 33.70
CA LYS A 4 11.71 -21.13 33.21
C LYS A 4 12.62 -21.29 31.99
N THR A 5 13.14 -22.50 31.75
CA THR A 5 14.08 -22.77 30.64
C THR A 5 13.70 -24.02 29.86
N MET A 6 14.20 -24.13 28.62
CA MET A 6 14.02 -25.32 27.79
C MET A 6 14.70 -26.56 28.39
N GLU A 7 15.78 -26.36 29.14
CA GLU A 7 16.47 -27.40 29.91
C GLU A 7 15.55 -27.98 30.99
N ASP A 8 14.87 -27.12 31.75
CA ASP A 8 13.99 -27.52 32.85
C ASP A 8 12.77 -28.28 32.33
N PHE A 9 12.20 -27.80 31.22
CA PHE A 9 11.05 -28.45 30.59
C PHE A 9 11.42 -29.80 29.95
N ALA A 10 12.59 -29.90 29.30
CA ALA A 10 13.06 -31.16 28.75
C ALA A 10 13.22 -32.23 29.84
N ARG A 11 13.76 -31.82 31.00
CA ARG A 11 13.94 -32.68 32.16
C ARG A 11 12.60 -33.17 32.72
N SER A 12 11.59 -32.30 32.85
CA SER A 12 10.27 -32.71 33.35
C SER A 12 9.52 -33.63 32.39
N CYS A 13 9.75 -33.46 31.08
CA CYS A 13 9.25 -34.37 30.05
C CYS A 13 10.03 -35.71 30.01
N GLY A 14 11.18 -35.80 30.67
CA GLY A 14 12.13 -36.92 30.61
C GLY A 14 12.70 -37.17 29.22
N VAL A 15 12.99 -36.10 28.49
CA VAL A 15 13.63 -36.10 27.16
C VAL A 15 14.88 -35.23 27.17
N SER A 16 15.75 -35.39 26.18
CA SER A 16 16.90 -34.49 26.03
C SER A 16 16.46 -33.12 25.47
N ARG A 17 17.20 -32.05 25.78
CA ARG A 17 16.98 -30.72 25.18
C ARG A 17 16.99 -30.77 23.64
N PRO A 18 17.90 -31.50 22.95
CA PRO A 18 17.83 -31.68 21.50
C PRO A 18 16.53 -32.36 21.01
N THR A 19 16.03 -33.37 21.72
CA THR A 19 14.77 -34.04 21.38
C THR A 19 13.59 -33.08 21.50
N LEU A 20 13.55 -32.28 22.57
CA LEU A 20 12.53 -31.26 22.77
C LEU A 20 12.61 -30.16 21.71
N SER A 21 13.84 -29.75 21.33
CA SER A 21 14.06 -28.79 20.24
C SER A 21 13.57 -29.31 18.89
N LYS A 22 13.75 -30.61 18.59
CA LYS A 22 13.21 -31.25 17.38
C LYS A 22 11.69 -31.26 17.38
N TYR A 23 11.06 -31.61 18.51
CA TYR A 23 9.60 -31.58 18.66
C TYR A 23 9.02 -30.18 18.39
N PHE A 24 9.61 -29.12 18.94
CA PHE A 24 9.11 -27.75 18.73
C PHE A 24 9.39 -27.19 17.33
N ASP A 25 10.28 -27.84 16.57
CA ASP A 25 10.52 -27.52 15.16
C ASP A 25 9.52 -28.22 14.27
N ASP A 26 9.46 -29.54 14.41
CA ASP A 26 8.53 -30.43 13.73
C ASP A 26 8.13 -31.53 14.71
N PRO A 27 6.89 -31.50 15.24
CA PRO A 27 6.39 -32.55 16.13
C PRO A 27 6.47 -33.94 15.48
N THR A 28 6.47 -34.01 14.14
CA THR A 28 6.56 -35.27 13.39
C THR A 28 7.94 -35.90 13.33
N SER A 29 8.98 -35.12 13.59
CA SER A 29 10.38 -35.58 13.64
C SER A 29 10.73 -36.44 14.87
N VAL A 30 9.83 -36.54 15.86
CA VAL A 30 10.02 -37.35 17.07
C VAL A 30 9.07 -38.55 17.11
N LYS A 31 9.50 -39.63 17.75
CA LYS A 31 8.70 -40.87 17.89
C LYS A 31 7.33 -40.57 18.52
N PRO A 32 6.25 -41.24 18.10
CA PRO A 32 4.90 -40.98 18.61
C PRO A 32 4.79 -41.01 20.15
N ALA A 33 5.46 -41.96 20.79
CA ALA A 33 5.50 -42.06 22.26
C ALA A 33 6.19 -40.86 22.93
N THR A 34 7.25 -40.33 22.31
CA THR A 34 7.96 -39.14 22.79
C THR A 34 7.12 -37.88 22.57
N ARG A 35 6.45 -37.77 21.41
CA ARG A 35 5.52 -36.67 21.10
C ARG A 35 4.43 -36.58 22.16
N LYS A 36 3.75 -37.70 22.43
CA LYS A 36 2.66 -37.79 23.40
C LYS A 36 3.08 -37.32 24.79
N ARG A 37 4.26 -37.72 25.25
CA ARG A 37 4.83 -37.28 26.54
C ARG A 37 5.04 -35.76 26.60
N ILE A 38 5.56 -35.17 25.52
CA ILE A 38 5.79 -33.73 25.46
C ILE A 38 4.46 -32.97 25.41
N GLU A 39 3.48 -33.44 24.64
CA GLU A 39 2.13 -32.86 24.57
C GLU A 39 1.40 -32.91 25.92
N GLU A 40 1.49 -34.03 26.65
CA GLU A 40 0.92 -34.16 28.00
C GLU A 40 1.60 -33.20 28.99
N ALA A 41 2.94 -33.10 28.94
CA ALA A 41 3.67 -32.17 29.77
C ALA A 41 3.31 -30.71 29.47
N LEU A 42 3.15 -30.34 28.19
CA LEU A 42 2.71 -29.01 27.76
C LEU A 42 1.31 -28.63 28.27
N ARG A 43 0.38 -29.60 28.34
CA ARG A 43 -0.95 -29.35 28.91
C ARG A 43 -0.92 -29.04 30.41
N SER A 44 0.08 -29.53 31.13
CA SER A 44 0.23 -29.41 32.59
C SER A 44 1.24 -28.32 33.01
N SER A 45 1.77 -27.57 32.05
CA SER A 45 2.83 -26.58 32.26
C SER A 45 2.55 -25.25 31.57
N ASP A 46 2.95 -24.15 32.22
CA ASP A 46 2.98 -22.82 31.63
C ASP A 46 4.22 -22.56 30.77
N TYR A 47 5.00 -23.60 30.45
CA TYR A 47 6.20 -23.45 29.65
C TYR A 47 5.85 -22.98 28.23
N GLN A 48 6.27 -21.76 27.93
CA GLN A 48 6.27 -21.25 26.57
C GLN A 48 7.70 -21.25 26.02
N PRO A 49 7.94 -21.88 24.86
CA PRO A 49 9.25 -21.81 24.23
C PRO A 49 9.57 -20.35 23.86
N ASN A 50 10.72 -19.86 24.36
CA ASN A 50 11.19 -18.52 24.00
C ASN A 50 11.64 -18.51 22.53
N LEU A 51 10.82 -17.90 21.67
CA LEU A 51 11.06 -17.81 20.22
C LEU A 51 12.38 -17.09 19.90
N PHE A 52 12.77 -16.07 20.68
CA PHE A 52 14.03 -15.36 20.52
C PHE A 52 15.25 -16.22 20.88
N ALA A 53 15.15 -17.04 21.94
CA ALA A 53 16.20 -17.99 22.32
C ALA A 53 16.33 -19.14 21.30
N ARG A 54 15.22 -19.54 20.67
CA ARG A 54 15.19 -20.48 19.53
C ARG A 54 15.89 -19.89 18.31
N ASN A 55 15.69 -18.59 18.07
CA ASN A 55 16.29 -17.84 16.99
C ASN A 55 17.80 -17.62 17.19
N LEU A 56 18.30 -17.48 18.43
CA LEU A 56 19.74 -17.37 18.71
C LEU A 56 20.54 -18.62 18.31
N ASN A 57 19.97 -19.81 18.42
CA ASN A 57 20.62 -21.07 18.04
C ASN A 57 20.47 -21.42 16.54
N ARG A 58 19.57 -20.73 15.83
CA ARG A 58 19.36 -20.89 14.39
C ARG A 58 20.14 -19.84 13.63
N LYS A 59 20.72 -20.18 12.48
CA LYS A 59 21.38 -19.20 11.60
C LYS A 59 20.41 -18.16 11.01
N ARG A 60 19.09 -18.41 11.01
CA ARG A 60 18.05 -17.53 10.45
C ARG A 60 16.79 -17.52 11.32
N THR A 61 16.23 -16.34 11.56
CA THR A 61 14.96 -16.16 12.28
C THR A 61 13.79 -16.44 11.34
N ARG A 62 12.58 -16.70 11.84
CA ARG A 62 11.38 -16.77 10.98
C ARG A 62 10.59 -15.46 10.97
N ALA A 63 11.14 -14.38 11.55
CA ALA A 63 10.47 -13.09 11.58
C ALA A 63 10.72 -12.34 10.27
N ILE A 64 9.70 -11.66 9.75
CA ILE A 64 9.77 -10.76 8.59
C ILE A 64 9.21 -9.40 9.00
N GLY A 65 9.97 -8.34 8.76
CA GLY A 65 9.50 -6.97 8.99
C GLY A 65 8.55 -6.51 7.88
N ILE A 66 7.48 -5.83 8.23
CA ILE A 66 6.62 -5.12 7.28
C ILE A 66 6.54 -3.67 7.75
N VAL A 67 6.99 -2.72 6.91
CA VAL A 67 6.91 -1.29 7.22
C VAL A 67 6.00 -0.60 6.21
N VAL A 68 5.00 0.15 6.70
CA VAL A 68 4.06 0.89 5.86
C VAL A 68 3.86 2.33 6.35
N PRO A 69 3.50 3.28 5.46
CA PRO A 69 3.24 4.66 5.82
C PRO A 69 2.11 4.82 6.84
N THR A 70 1.03 4.05 6.72
CA THR A 70 -0.05 4.04 7.70
C THR A 70 -0.81 2.71 7.64
N VAL A 71 -1.28 2.21 8.78
CA VAL A 71 -2.18 1.04 8.86
C VAL A 71 -3.66 1.43 8.89
N THR A 72 -3.97 2.72 8.81
CA THR A 72 -5.36 3.21 8.77
C THR A 72 -5.85 3.47 7.35
N ASP A 73 -4.94 3.60 6.38
CA ASP A 73 -5.33 3.70 4.98
C ASP A 73 -5.72 2.30 4.47
N PRO A 74 -6.90 2.14 3.86
CA PRO A 74 -7.36 0.83 3.39
C PRO A 74 -6.46 0.17 2.34
N PHE A 75 -5.71 0.94 1.54
CA PHE A 75 -4.73 0.38 0.61
C PHE A 75 -3.65 -0.41 1.38
N TYR A 76 -3.00 0.22 2.36
CA TYR A 76 -1.95 -0.42 3.13
C TYR A 76 -2.49 -1.50 4.08
N SER A 77 -3.69 -1.31 4.63
CA SER A 77 -4.34 -2.32 5.49
C SER A 77 -4.58 -3.62 4.73
N GLU A 78 -5.09 -3.52 3.50
CA GLU A 78 -5.34 -4.67 2.63
C GLU A 78 -4.04 -5.34 2.20
N MET A 79 -3.03 -4.55 1.82
CA MET A 79 -1.69 -5.05 1.49
C MET A 79 -1.05 -5.80 2.67
N VAL A 80 -1.07 -5.21 3.86
CA VAL A 80 -0.55 -5.84 5.09
C VAL A 80 -1.30 -7.13 5.36
N SER A 81 -2.64 -7.15 5.31
CA SER A 81 -3.41 -8.36 5.56
C SER A 81 -3.06 -9.49 4.59
N ARG A 82 -2.89 -9.19 3.30
CA ARG A 82 -2.56 -10.20 2.28
C ARG A 82 -1.13 -10.72 2.42
N ILE A 83 -0.19 -9.82 2.71
CA ILE A 83 1.21 -10.17 2.95
C ILE A 83 1.32 -11.05 4.21
N GLU A 84 0.64 -10.64 5.29
CA GLU A 84 0.63 -11.33 6.59
C GLU A 84 0.19 -12.79 6.44
N LEU A 85 -0.95 -13.03 5.78
CA LEU A 85 -1.48 -14.38 5.55
C LEU A 85 -0.51 -15.23 4.73
N ARG A 86 0.01 -14.69 3.62
CA ARG A 86 0.96 -15.40 2.75
C ARG A 86 2.25 -15.78 3.46
N LEU A 87 2.81 -14.87 4.26
CA LEU A 87 4.00 -15.15 5.05
C LEU A 87 3.76 -16.25 6.09
N ARG A 88 2.56 -16.29 6.68
CA ARG A 88 2.20 -17.31 7.68
C ARG A 88 2.00 -18.68 7.08
N ASP A 89 1.43 -18.76 5.89
CA ASP A 89 1.32 -20.01 5.13
C ASP A 89 2.72 -20.60 4.86
N GLU A 90 3.72 -19.75 4.67
CA GLU A 90 5.14 -20.09 4.51
C GLU A 90 5.88 -20.27 5.86
N GLY A 91 5.17 -20.20 6.98
CA GLY A 91 5.71 -20.42 8.33
C GLY A 91 6.55 -19.26 8.89
N TYR A 92 6.48 -18.08 8.28
CA TYR A 92 7.08 -16.84 8.78
C TYR A 92 6.15 -16.08 9.72
N TRP A 93 6.75 -15.23 10.54
CA TRP A 93 6.12 -14.41 11.57
C TRP A 93 6.24 -12.94 11.17
N PRO A 94 5.17 -12.34 10.61
CA PRO A 94 5.20 -10.94 10.22
C PRO A 94 5.20 -10.00 11.44
N ILE A 95 6.01 -8.95 11.38
CA ILE A 95 6.08 -7.87 12.36
C ILE A 95 5.76 -6.57 11.62
N VAL A 96 4.56 -6.04 11.84
CA VAL A 96 4.08 -4.82 11.17
C VAL A 96 4.44 -3.59 12.00
N ILE A 97 5.06 -2.60 11.37
CA ILE A 97 5.36 -1.30 11.96
C ILE A 97 4.85 -0.20 11.03
N SER A 98 4.11 0.75 11.58
CA SER A 98 3.64 1.91 10.84
C SER A 98 4.55 3.11 11.07
N SER A 99 4.94 3.82 10.00
CA SER A 99 5.69 5.08 10.12
C SER A 99 4.78 6.31 10.25
N HIS A 100 3.46 6.15 10.21
CA HIS A 100 2.47 7.23 10.28
C HIS A 100 2.78 8.45 9.36
N GLY A 101 3.38 8.21 8.19
CA GLY A 101 3.76 9.27 7.25
C GLY A 101 4.94 10.16 7.69
N SER A 102 5.65 9.80 8.77
CA SER A 102 6.78 10.54 9.31
C SER A 102 8.11 9.89 8.95
N THR A 103 9.05 10.71 8.46
CA THR A 103 10.43 10.29 8.18
C THR A 103 11.13 9.77 9.43
N GLU A 104 10.91 10.44 10.57
CA GLU A 104 11.50 10.08 11.86
C GLU A 104 11.01 8.70 12.33
N LEU A 105 9.71 8.44 12.21
CA LEU A 105 9.12 7.16 12.57
C LEU A 105 9.47 6.05 11.56
N GLU A 106 9.67 6.35 10.28
CA GLU A 106 10.20 5.39 9.29
C GLU A 106 11.64 4.97 9.65
N MET A 107 12.47 5.94 10.05
CA MET A 107 13.82 5.66 10.54
C MET A 107 13.82 4.81 11.81
N GLU A 108 12.93 5.12 12.76
CA GLU A 108 12.75 4.34 13.99
C GLU A 108 12.29 2.91 13.70
N ALA A 109 11.30 2.75 12.81
CA ALA A 109 10.81 1.46 12.35
C ALA A 109 11.96 0.64 11.75
N THR A 110 12.76 1.24 10.86
CA THR A 110 13.91 0.59 10.23
C THR A 110 14.97 0.15 11.24
N ARG A 111 15.27 0.98 12.24
CA ARG A 111 16.20 0.64 13.33
C ARG A 111 15.67 -0.48 14.22
N THR A 112 14.36 -0.50 14.46
CA THR A 112 13.68 -1.57 15.20
C THR A 112 13.80 -2.90 14.45
N ILE A 113 13.52 -2.91 13.13
CA ILE A 113 13.69 -4.09 12.27
C ILE A 113 15.14 -4.63 12.32
N LEU A 114 16.14 -3.75 12.23
CA LEU A 114 17.55 -4.13 12.39
C LEU A 114 17.84 -4.76 13.76
N SER A 115 17.29 -4.18 14.84
CA SER A 115 17.51 -4.63 16.21
C SER A 115 16.85 -5.98 16.50
N LEU A 116 15.69 -6.23 15.90
CA LEU A 116 14.95 -7.50 16.00
C LEU A 116 15.63 -8.66 15.25
N LYS A 117 16.62 -8.38 14.39
CA LYS A 117 17.33 -9.39 13.58
C LYS A 117 16.36 -10.28 12.79
N VAL A 118 15.36 -9.65 12.17
CA VAL A 118 14.44 -10.35 11.25
C VAL A 118 15.21 -10.92 10.06
N SER A 119 14.64 -11.91 9.38
CA SER A 119 15.28 -12.54 8.23
C SER A 119 15.24 -11.69 6.97
N GLY A 120 14.25 -10.81 6.84
CA GLY A 120 14.11 -9.86 5.75
C GLY A 120 12.96 -8.90 6.01
N ALA A 121 12.73 -7.96 5.08
CA ALA A 121 11.69 -6.97 5.22
C ALA A 121 10.94 -6.67 3.91
N LEU A 122 9.65 -6.39 4.02
CA LEU A 122 8.80 -5.78 3.00
C LEU A 122 8.52 -4.34 3.43
N ILE A 123 8.82 -3.37 2.57
CA ILE A 123 8.71 -1.96 2.94
C ILE A 123 7.97 -1.19 1.86
N ALA A 124 6.92 -0.45 2.24
CA ALA A 124 6.40 0.65 1.45
C ALA A 124 7.02 1.95 1.99
N PRO A 125 8.10 2.47 1.36
CA PRO A 125 8.78 3.65 1.87
C PRO A 125 7.93 4.91 1.68
N LEU A 126 8.27 6.01 2.34
CA LEU A 126 7.71 7.34 2.05
C LEU A 126 8.21 7.91 0.70
N GLY A 127 9.17 7.27 0.05
CA GLY A 127 9.71 7.68 -1.25
C GLY A 127 10.51 8.97 -1.12
N LEU A 128 9.95 10.09 -1.62
CA LEU A 128 10.63 11.39 -1.67
C LEU A 128 11.07 11.92 -0.28
N ARG A 129 10.39 11.50 0.79
CA ARG A 129 10.68 11.92 2.17
C ARG A 129 11.45 10.89 2.98
N SER A 130 11.73 9.72 2.43
CA SER A 130 12.42 8.66 3.18
C SER A 130 13.87 9.02 3.46
N ASP A 131 14.38 8.59 4.61
CA ASP A 131 15.81 8.68 4.90
C ASP A 131 16.58 7.58 4.17
N ARG A 132 17.14 7.94 3.01
CA ARG A 132 17.83 7.01 2.11
C ARG A 132 18.94 6.23 2.82
N ARG A 133 19.71 6.90 3.68
CA ARG A 133 20.85 6.29 4.38
C ARG A 133 20.42 5.16 5.30
N THR A 134 19.34 5.36 6.06
CA THR A 134 18.83 4.35 7.00
C THR A 134 18.29 3.12 6.26
N LEU A 135 17.56 3.32 5.16
CA LEU A 135 17.06 2.23 4.33
C LEU A 135 18.17 1.51 3.55
N GLU A 136 19.16 2.23 3.01
CA GLU A 136 20.34 1.64 2.38
C GLU A 136 21.08 0.72 3.35
N LYS A 137 21.31 1.15 4.59
CA LYS A 137 21.92 0.31 5.63
C LYS A 137 21.11 -0.95 5.89
N LEU A 138 19.78 -0.87 5.89
CA LEU A 138 18.92 -2.03 6.02
C LEU A 138 19.11 -3.00 4.84
N THR A 139 19.05 -2.50 3.61
CA THR A 139 19.20 -3.31 2.38
C THR A 139 20.57 -3.98 2.26
N GLN A 140 21.61 -3.40 2.85
CA GLN A 140 22.95 -4.00 2.93
C GLN A 140 23.05 -5.10 4.00
N THR A 141 22.14 -5.11 4.97
CA THR A 141 22.18 -6.02 6.12
C THR A 141 21.31 -7.26 5.90
N MET A 142 20.19 -7.13 5.18
CA MET A 142 19.24 -8.23 4.96
C MET A 142 18.50 -8.09 3.62
N PRO A 143 17.86 -9.16 3.12
CA PRO A 143 16.91 -9.08 2.01
C PRO A 143 15.78 -8.09 2.30
N VAL A 144 15.56 -7.17 1.37
CA VAL A 144 14.48 -6.18 1.40
C VAL A 144 13.80 -6.15 0.04
N VAL A 145 12.47 -6.06 0.03
CA VAL A 145 11.69 -5.79 -1.17
C VAL A 145 10.81 -4.58 -0.91
N TYR A 146 10.82 -3.63 -1.83
CA TYR A 146 9.91 -2.49 -1.80
C TYR A 146 8.57 -2.84 -2.46
N PHE A 147 7.49 -2.25 -1.97
CA PHE A 147 6.20 -2.32 -2.63
C PHE A 147 5.46 -0.98 -2.59
N ASP A 148 4.48 -0.82 -3.49
CA ASP A 148 3.70 0.42 -3.72
C ASP A 148 4.54 1.59 -4.27
N THR A 149 5.60 1.98 -3.56
CA THR A 149 6.57 3.01 -3.96
C THR A 149 7.99 2.52 -3.70
N TYR A 150 8.99 3.23 -4.20
CA TYR A 150 10.38 2.80 -4.17
C TYR A 150 11.33 3.95 -3.84
N LEU A 151 12.60 3.58 -3.63
CA LEU A 151 13.74 4.49 -3.68
C LEU A 151 14.62 4.10 -4.86
N GLU A 152 15.13 5.10 -5.57
CA GLU A 152 16.11 4.86 -6.64
C GLU A 152 17.28 4.01 -6.13
N GLY A 153 17.65 2.97 -6.88
CA GLY A 153 18.69 2.01 -6.48
C GLY A 153 18.41 0.60 -7.00
N GLY A 154 19.11 -0.39 -6.45
CA GLY A 154 19.01 -1.80 -6.86
C GLY A 154 18.11 -2.67 -5.99
N THR A 155 17.28 -2.09 -5.12
CA THR A 155 16.38 -2.87 -4.26
C THR A 155 15.18 -3.35 -5.08
N PRO A 156 14.86 -4.66 -5.10
CA PRO A 156 13.71 -5.18 -5.84
C PRO A 156 12.41 -4.48 -5.43
N PHE A 157 11.59 -4.14 -6.42
CA PHE A 157 10.36 -3.39 -6.23
C PHE A 157 9.17 -4.05 -6.95
N VAL A 158 8.01 -4.06 -6.29
CA VAL A 158 6.73 -4.52 -6.84
C VAL A 158 5.67 -3.43 -6.67
N GLY A 159 5.11 -2.92 -7.75
CA GLY A 159 4.09 -1.86 -7.67
C GLY A 159 3.18 -1.79 -8.87
N ASN A 160 2.34 -0.75 -8.88
CA ASN A 160 1.39 -0.48 -9.95
C ASN A 160 2.08 0.07 -11.21
N ASN A 161 1.56 -0.27 -12.38
CA ASN A 161 1.90 0.36 -13.64
C ASN A 161 1.11 1.68 -13.78
N ASN A 162 1.62 2.77 -13.21
CA ASN A 162 0.98 4.09 -13.24
C ASN A 162 0.74 4.59 -14.68
N ALA A 163 1.62 4.25 -15.63
CA ALA A 163 1.46 4.62 -17.03
C ALA A 163 0.26 3.90 -17.69
N GLN A 164 0.15 2.58 -17.54
CA GLN A 164 -0.97 1.81 -18.09
C GLN A 164 -2.29 2.18 -17.41
N SER A 165 -2.31 2.24 -16.09
CA SER A 165 -3.53 2.54 -15.33
C SER A 165 -4.11 3.91 -15.65
N VAL A 166 -3.28 4.96 -15.66
CA VAL A 166 -3.72 6.32 -15.96
C VAL A 166 -4.10 6.48 -17.43
N SER A 167 -3.32 5.94 -18.37
CA SER A 167 -3.69 6.00 -19.78
C SER A 167 -5.03 5.31 -20.07
N THR A 168 -5.31 4.19 -19.40
CA THR A 168 -6.58 3.46 -19.54
C THR A 168 -7.78 4.31 -19.12
N ILE A 169 -7.73 4.96 -17.95
CA ILE A 169 -8.87 5.78 -17.49
C ILE A 169 -9.00 7.09 -18.27
N VAL A 170 -7.89 7.71 -18.69
CA VAL A 170 -7.91 8.92 -19.53
C VAL A 170 -8.52 8.62 -20.90
N ASP A 171 -8.12 7.53 -21.56
CA ASP A 171 -8.72 7.10 -22.84
C ASP A 171 -10.23 6.85 -22.69
N TYR A 172 -10.65 6.15 -21.63
CA TYR A 172 -12.07 5.95 -21.33
C TYR A 172 -12.83 7.27 -21.19
N LEU A 173 -12.32 8.21 -20.38
CA LEU A 173 -12.99 9.49 -20.12
C LEU A 173 -13.09 10.35 -21.40
N CYS A 174 -12.00 10.46 -22.16
CA CYS A 174 -11.98 11.19 -23.44
C CYS A 174 -12.94 10.61 -24.48
N ARG A 175 -13.13 9.28 -24.52
CA ARG A 175 -14.04 8.65 -25.49
C ARG A 175 -15.51 8.73 -25.10
N SER A 176 -15.79 8.79 -23.80
CA SER A 176 -17.14 8.72 -23.28
C SER A 176 -17.72 10.09 -22.92
N GLY A 177 -16.93 11.18 -22.96
CA GLY A 177 -17.39 12.56 -22.83
C GLY A 177 -16.26 13.58 -22.94
N ASP A 178 -16.28 14.62 -22.11
CA ASP A 178 -15.25 15.67 -22.13
C ASP A 178 -13.92 15.14 -21.61
N ALA A 179 -12.83 15.62 -22.19
CA ALA A 179 -11.47 15.30 -21.73
C ALA A 179 -11.31 15.70 -20.25
N PRO A 180 -10.73 14.82 -19.41
CA PRO A 180 -10.71 15.02 -17.98
C PRO A 180 -9.75 16.14 -17.57
N VAL A 181 -10.14 16.89 -16.55
CA VAL A 181 -9.24 17.74 -15.77
C VAL A 181 -8.64 16.88 -14.65
N TYR A 182 -7.32 16.89 -14.50
CA TYR A 182 -6.66 16.16 -13.42
C TYR A 182 -6.66 16.97 -12.12
N PHE A 183 -7.18 16.39 -11.05
CA PHE A 183 -7.18 16.97 -9.72
C PHE A 183 -6.08 16.31 -8.89
N ASP A 184 -5.01 17.07 -8.65
CA ASP A 184 -3.79 16.56 -8.03
C ASP A 184 -3.86 16.51 -6.49
N ILE A 185 -2.99 15.72 -5.88
CA ILE A 185 -2.79 15.60 -4.43
C ILE A 185 -1.40 16.10 -4.03
N PRO A 186 -1.15 16.46 -2.76
CA PRO A 186 0.22 16.64 -2.29
C PRO A 186 1.06 15.40 -2.59
N HIS A 187 2.25 15.58 -3.15
CA HIS A 187 3.10 14.46 -3.57
C HIS A 187 3.74 13.78 -2.37
N VAL A 188 3.02 12.83 -1.78
CA VAL A 188 3.45 12.12 -0.57
C VAL A 188 4.47 11.01 -0.84
N ASN A 189 4.59 10.57 -2.10
CA ASN A 189 5.47 9.49 -2.58
C ASN A 189 5.73 9.66 -4.10
N HIS A 190 6.34 8.67 -4.76
CA HIS A 190 6.60 8.69 -6.21
C HIS A 190 5.34 8.44 -7.06
N ASN A 191 4.32 7.76 -6.53
CA ASN A 191 3.11 7.43 -7.29
C ASN A 191 2.34 8.68 -7.74
N SER A 192 2.24 9.69 -6.88
CA SER A 192 1.50 10.93 -7.19
C SER A 192 2.06 11.68 -8.41
N PRO A 193 3.36 12.03 -8.45
CA PRO A 193 3.95 12.68 -9.63
C PRO A 193 4.00 11.74 -10.85
N GLU A 194 4.18 10.43 -10.68
CA GLU A 194 4.12 9.48 -11.80
C GLU A 194 2.74 9.44 -12.46
N ARG A 195 1.66 9.45 -11.67
CA ARG A 195 0.29 9.49 -12.19
C ARG A 195 0.00 10.81 -12.91
N LEU A 196 0.44 11.94 -12.35
CA LEU A 196 0.34 13.25 -13.01
C LEU A 196 1.06 13.26 -14.37
N ASN A 197 2.31 12.77 -14.41
CA ASN A 197 3.08 12.69 -15.65
C ASN A 197 2.42 11.76 -16.67
N SER A 198 1.84 10.64 -16.21
CA SER A 198 1.12 9.69 -17.05
C SER A 198 -0.17 10.30 -17.62
N TYR A 199 -0.88 11.10 -16.84
CA TYR A 199 -2.05 11.86 -17.31
C TYR A 199 -1.66 12.85 -18.42
N VAL A 200 -0.60 13.63 -18.20
CA VAL A 200 -0.09 14.59 -19.19
C VAL A 200 0.31 13.89 -20.49
N ALA A 201 1.00 12.75 -20.40
CA ALA A 201 1.39 11.95 -21.56
C ALA A 201 0.17 11.40 -22.31
N ALA A 202 -0.80 10.82 -21.59
CA ALA A 202 -2.01 10.25 -22.18
C ALA A 202 -2.87 11.30 -22.89
N MET A 203 -3.06 12.47 -22.28
CA MET A 203 -3.79 13.60 -22.89
C MET A 203 -3.13 14.04 -24.20
N ARG A 204 -1.80 14.24 -24.20
CA ARG A 204 -1.03 14.61 -25.40
C ARG A 204 -1.10 13.56 -26.49
N GLN A 205 -1.02 12.27 -26.14
CA GLN A 205 -1.14 11.17 -27.10
C GLN A 205 -2.53 11.14 -27.77
N LEU A 206 -3.57 11.56 -27.06
CA LEU A 206 -4.94 11.68 -27.58
C LEU A 206 -5.21 13.03 -28.26
N GLY A 207 -4.20 13.89 -28.42
CA GLY A 207 -4.35 15.22 -29.02
C GLY A 207 -5.15 16.22 -28.17
N GLN A 208 -5.27 15.97 -26.87
CA GLN A 208 -5.95 16.84 -25.91
C GLN A 208 -4.94 17.71 -25.14
N GLU A 209 -5.33 18.93 -24.80
CA GLU A 209 -4.51 19.81 -23.94
C GLU A 209 -4.67 19.39 -22.46
N PRO A 210 -3.59 19.03 -21.75
CA PRO A 210 -3.68 18.64 -20.34
C PRO A 210 -4.05 19.84 -19.45
N VAL A 211 -5.10 19.69 -18.65
CA VAL A 211 -5.50 20.67 -17.63
C VAL A 211 -5.33 20.07 -16.24
N VAL A 212 -4.67 20.79 -15.33
CA VAL A 212 -4.37 20.31 -13.98
C VAL A 212 -4.86 21.33 -12.94
N ILE A 213 -5.66 20.86 -11.99
CA ILE A 213 -5.93 21.55 -10.73
C ILE A 213 -4.80 21.13 -9.78
N GLY A 214 -3.90 22.08 -9.50
CA GLY A 214 -2.75 21.85 -8.62
C GLY A 214 -3.15 21.70 -7.15
N ASN A 215 -2.29 21.05 -6.37
CA ASN A 215 -2.51 20.81 -4.95
C ASN A 215 -2.20 22.04 -4.05
N THR A 216 -2.60 21.93 -2.78
CA THR A 216 -2.06 22.72 -1.68
C THR A 216 -0.70 22.16 -1.27
N ARG A 217 0.23 23.03 -0.83
CA ARG A 217 1.64 22.65 -0.56
C ARG A 217 1.85 21.86 0.75
N ASP A 218 0.85 21.76 1.61
CA ASP A 218 1.01 21.14 2.92
C ASP A 218 0.96 19.61 2.84
N TYR A 219 2.03 18.94 3.27
CA TYR A 219 2.09 17.48 3.33
C TYR A 219 1.08 16.97 4.36
N THR A 220 0.08 16.22 3.91
CA THR A 220 -0.86 15.51 4.77
C THR A 220 -1.45 14.32 4.05
N TRP A 221 -1.95 13.36 4.82
CA TRP A 221 -2.67 12.18 4.35
C TRP A 221 -4.20 12.37 4.39
N ASP A 222 -4.69 13.56 4.72
CA ASP A 222 -6.11 13.91 4.80
C ASP A 222 -6.65 14.37 3.44
N PHE A 223 -6.60 13.47 2.45
CA PHE A 223 -6.94 13.77 1.06
C PHE A 223 -8.43 14.10 0.87
N GLU A 224 -9.31 13.52 1.68
CA GLU A 224 -10.74 13.82 1.70
C GLU A 224 -10.98 15.30 2.01
N ARG A 225 -10.36 15.81 3.08
CA ARG A 225 -10.49 17.23 3.44
C ARG A 225 -9.92 18.14 2.38
N ILE A 226 -8.76 17.79 1.81
CA ILE A 226 -8.15 18.56 0.69
C ILE A 226 -9.13 18.66 -0.49
N GLY A 227 -9.68 17.52 -0.92
CA GLY A 227 -10.59 17.46 -2.05
C GLY A 227 -11.86 18.26 -1.78
N TYR A 228 -12.38 18.20 -0.55
CA TYR A 228 -13.55 18.95 -0.14
C TYR A 228 -13.29 20.46 -0.14
N GLU A 229 -12.27 20.93 0.58
CA GLU A 229 -11.98 22.36 0.77
C GLU A 229 -11.63 23.03 -0.56
N GLN A 230 -10.79 22.40 -1.39
CA GLN A 230 -10.42 22.97 -2.69
C GLN A 230 -11.61 23.02 -3.65
N MET A 231 -12.40 21.94 -3.74
CA MET A 231 -13.60 21.92 -4.57
C MET A 231 -14.62 22.96 -4.09
N GLU A 232 -14.84 23.07 -2.78
CA GLU A 232 -15.72 24.09 -2.21
C GLU A 232 -15.25 25.51 -2.55
N GLN A 233 -13.95 25.79 -2.45
CA GLN A 233 -13.38 27.09 -2.81
C GLN A 233 -13.60 27.40 -4.30
N MET A 234 -13.36 26.43 -5.18
CA MET A 234 -13.54 26.61 -6.63
C MET A 234 -15.01 26.86 -7.01
N LEU A 235 -15.94 26.17 -6.34
CA LEU A 235 -17.38 26.36 -6.54
C LEU A 235 -17.91 27.65 -5.88
N GLY A 236 -17.28 28.10 -4.79
CA GLY A 236 -17.65 29.31 -4.05
C GLY A 236 -17.13 30.61 -4.69
N ALA A 237 -15.97 30.56 -5.35
CA ALA A 237 -15.40 31.71 -6.07
C ALA A 237 -16.18 32.05 -7.35
N SER A 238 -17.08 31.16 -7.80
CA SER A 238 -17.58 31.14 -9.18
C SER A 238 -18.48 29.94 -9.44
N GLY A 239 -19.71 30.21 -9.88
CA GLY A 239 -20.65 29.17 -10.28
C GLY A 239 -20.14 28.27 -11.42
N LEU A 240 -20.93 27.22 -11.69
CA LEU A 240 -20.72 26.15 -12.67
C LEU A 240 -19.97 26.51 -13.97
N PRO A 241 -19.16 25.59 -14.54
CA PRO A 241 -18.58 25.76 -15.86
C PRO A 241 -19.67 25.93 -16.93
N GLY A 242 -19.68 27.09 -17.61
CA GLY A 242 -20.36 27.25 -18.90
C GLY A 242 -21.61 28.14 -18.99
N LYS A 243 -21.73 29.26 -18.25
CA LYS A 243 -22.66 30.35 -18.64
C LYS A 243 -22.03 31.68 -19.03
N THR A 244 -20.71 31.78 -19.00
CA THR A 244 -19.99 32.99 -19.44
C THR A 244 -18.93 32.60 -20.46
N ARG A 245 -19.23 32.80 -21.74
CA ARG A 245 -18.21 33.15 -22.75
C ARG A 245 -17.64 34.50 -22.32
N GLY A 246 -16.61 34.49 -21.49
CA GLY A 246 -15.94 35.67 -20.98
C GLY A 246 -14.43 35.55 -21.16
N LEU A 247 -13.84 36.61 -21.69
CA LEU A 247 -12.42 36.82 -21.99
C LEU A 247 -11.43 36.41 -20.88
N PRO A 248 -10.13 36.19 -21.24
CA PRO A 248 -9.10 35.80 -20.30
C PRO A 248 -8.89 36.88 -19.22
N GLY A 249 -8.89 36.46 -17.95
CA GLY A 249 -8.44 37.32 -16.84
C GLY A 249 -9.37 37.48 -15.64
N LYS A 250 -10.51 36.78 -15.54
CA LYS A 250 -11.33 36.75 -14.31
C LYS A 250 -11.51 35.31 -13.81
N THR A 251 -10.77 35.01 -12.76
CA THR A 251 -10.58 33.70 -12.13
C THR A 251 -11.79 33.28 -11.32
N GLY A 252 -12.44 32.24 -11.81
CA GLY A 252 -13.32 31.42 -11.01
C GLY A 252 -14.12 30.44 -11.88
N GLY A 253 -13.95 29.16 -11.59
CA GLY A 253 -14.83 28.06 -12.02
C GLY A 253 -14.03 26.78 -12.19
N LEU A 254 -14.72 25.63 -12.24
CA LEU A 254 -14.06 24.40 -12.67
C LEU A 254 -13.66 24.54 -14.15
N PRO A 255 -12.44 24.13 -14.54
CA PRO A 255 -12.00 24.27 -15.94
C PRO A 255 -12.61 23.22 -16.88
N GLY A 256 -13.37 22.26 -16.35
CA GLY A 256 -14.07 21.22 -17.10
C GLY A 256 -15.12 20.48 -16.26
N LYS A 257 -15.97 19.69 -16.91
CA LYS A 257 -17.04 18.90 -16.25
C LYS A 257 -16.63 17.48 -15.88
N THR A 258 -15.61 16.94 -16.53
CA THR A 258 -15.02 15.64 -16.21
C THR A 258 -13.79 15.86 -15.35
N ILE A 259 -13.77 15.31 -14.14
CA ILE A 259 -12.67 15.42 -13.18
C ILE A 259 -12.09 14.03 -12.96
N LEU A 260 -10.79 13.88 -13.17
CA LEU A 260 -10.01 12.71 -12.76
C LEU A 260 -9.21 13.07 -11.51
N CYS A 261 -9.65 12.58 -10.35
CA CYS A 261 -8.93 12.74 -9.10
C CYS A 261 -7.73 11.79 -9.02
N ALA A 262 -6.61 12.26 -8.45
CA ALA A 262 -5.39 11.47 -8.33
C ALA A 262 -5.56 10.16 -7.53
N ASN A 263 -6.53 10.13 -6.60
CA ASN A 263 -6.98 8.93 -5.92
C ASN A 263 -8.46 9.04 -5.46
N ASP A 264 -9.00 7.92 -5.00
CA ASP A 264 -10.39 7.81 -4.53
C ASP A 264 -10.68 8.65 -3.29
N ARG A 265 -9.72 8.78 -2.36
CA ARG A 265 -9.88 9.57 -1.13
C ARG A 265 -10.08 11.05 -1.44
N LEU A 266 -9.28 11.60 -2.35
CA LEU A 266 -9.49 12.94 -2.89
C LEU A 266 -10.87 13.07 -3.55
N ALA A 267 -11.26 12.06 -4.36
CA ALA A 267 -12.55 12.06 -5.04
C ALA A 267 -13.72 12.09 -4.06
N PHE A 268 -13.65 11.42 -2.91
CA PHE A 268 -14.70 11.48 -1.89
C PHE A 268 -14.92 12.91 -1.38
N GLY A 269 -13.83 13.64 -1.14
CA GLY A 269 -13.88 15.06 -0.80
C GLY A 269 -14.54 15.91 -1.89
N VAL A 270 -14.08 15.75 -3.14
CA VAL A 270 -14.62 16.47 -4.30
C VAL A 270 -16.11 16.18 -4.49
N MET A 271 -16.51 14.91 -4.38
CA MET A 271 -17.91 14.50 -4.48
C MET A 271 -18.78 15.08 -3.36
N ALA A 272 -18.28 15.08 -2.12
CA ALA A 272 -18.99 15.65 -0.98
C ALA A 272 -19.19 17.16 -1.12
N ALA A 273 -18.18 17.90 -1.58
CA ALA A 273 -18.28 19.33 -1.82
C ALA A 273 -19.25 19.66 -2.98
N ALA A 274 -19.20 18.90 -4.08
CA ALA A 274 -20.13 19.04 -5.19
C ALA A 274 -21.59 18.78 -4.74
N PHE A 275 -21.81 17.73 -3.95
CA PHE A 275 -23.13 17.43 -3.37
C PHE A 275 -23.61 18.55 -2.44
N ALA A 276 -22.74 19.10 -1.59
CA ALA A 276 -23.07 20.21 -0.70
C ALA A 276 -23.49 21.50 -1.46
N LYS A 277 -23.04 21.66 -2.71
CA LYS A 277 -23.48 22.74 -3.61
C LYS A 277 -24.67 22.36 -4.51
N GLY A 278 -25.27 21.19 -4.30
CA GLY A 278 -26.44 20.71 -5.04
C GLY A 278 -26.13 20.21 -6.45
N LEU A 279 -24.86 19.94 -6.78
CA LEU A 279 -24.46 19.44 -8.09
C LEU A 279 -24.74 17.95 -8.23
N LYS A 280 -25.28 17.54 -9.38
CA LYS A 280 -25.52 16.15 -9.74
C LYS A 280 -24.27 15.54 -10.36
N ILE A 281 -23.73 14.50 -9.74
CA ILE A 281 -22.61 13.72 -10.29
C ILE A 281 -23.16 12.53 -11.05
N GLY A 282 -22.64 12.26 -12.25
CA GLY A 282 -22.92 11.04 -12.98
C GLY A 282 -22.77 11.18 -14.50
N ARG A 283 -23.01 10.06 -15.19
CA ARG A 283 -22.85 9.94 -16.66
C ARG A 283 -24.01 10.46 -17.51
N LYS A 284 -25.14 10.81 -16.89
CA LYS A 284 -26.36 11.19 -17.62
C LYS A 284 -26.27 12.64 -18.10
N ALA A 285 -27.03 12.96 -19.15
CA ALA A 285 -27.06 14.31 -19.72
C ALA A 285 -27.58 15.38 -18.75
N ASP A 286 -28.36 14.98 -17.72
CA ASP A 286 -28.86 15.89 -16.67
C ASP A 286 -27.91 16.00 -15.46
N CYS A 287 -26.74 15.38 -15.52
CA CYS A 287 -25.69 15.51 -14.51
C CYS A 287 -24.79 16.72 -14.82
N ASP A 288 -24.29 17.37 -13.77
CA ASP A 288 -23.43 18.54 -13.85
C ASP A 288 -21.95 18.17 -14.00
N LEU A 289 -21.53 17.09 -13.33
CA LEU A 289 -20.13 16.65 -13.25
C LEU A 289 -19.99 15.15 -13.45
N ARG A 290 -18.85 14.74 -14.01
CA ARG A 290 -18.35 13.37 -13.99
C ARG A 290 -17.09 13.32 -13.15
N ILE A 291 -17.04 12.40 -12.19
CA ILE A 291 -15.90 12.26 -11.29
C ILE A 291 -15.39 10.84 -11.38
N ALA A 292 -14.12 10.68 -11.69
CA ALA A 292 -13.42 9.41 -11.71
C ALA A 292 -12.13 9.52 -10.90
N ALA A 293 -11.54 8.38 -10.54
CA ALA A 293 -10.41 8.35 -9.63
C ALA A 293 -9.48 7.13 -9.85
N HIS A 294 -8.65 6.82 -8.87
CA HIS A 294 -7.67 5.74 -8.91
C HIS A 294 -7.55 5.11 -7.52
N ASP A 295 -7.29 3.80 -7.46
CA ASP A 295 -7.00 2.93 -6.29
C ASP A 295 -8.10 1.91 -5.94
N ASP A 296 -9.35 2.11 -6.38
CA ASP A 296 -10.51 1.31 -5.99
C ASP A 296 -10.64 1.07 -4.48
N HIS A 297 -10.60 2.18 -3.75
CA HIS A 297 -10.83 2.21 -2.33
C HIS A 297 -12.14 1.47 -1.97
N PRO A 298 -12.20 0.70 -0.86
CA PRO A 298 -13.36 -0.15 -0.56
C PRO A 298 -14.70 0.59 -0.52
N LEU A 299 -14.70 1.86 -0.10
CA LEU A 299 -15.88 2.72 -0.04
C LEU A 299 -16.34 3.24 -1.42
N SER A 300 -15.52 3.17 -2.47
CA SER A 300 -15.83 3.70 -3.80
C SER A 300 -17.08 3.09 -4.42
N ARG A 301 -17.39 1.82 -4.11
CA ARG A 301 -18.63 1.15 -4.57
C ARG A 301 -19.89 1.59 -3.83
N TYR A 302 -19.75 2.28 -2.69
CA TYR A 302 -20.84 2.68 -1.81
C TYR A 302 -21.04 4.20 -1.74
N THR A 303 -20.23 4.98 -2.47
CA THR A 303 -20.51 6.41 -2.66
C THR A 303 -21.82 6.60 -3.43
N CYS A 304 -22.39 7.80 -3.35
CA CYS A 304 -23.62 8.15 -4.06
C CYS A 304 -23.34 9.32 -5.02
N PRO A 305 -23.20 9.09 -6.34
CA PRO A 305 -23.18 7.80 -7.05
C PRO A 305 -21.91 6.96 -6.77
N ALA A 306 -21.91 5.67 -7.09
CA ALA A 306 -20.70 4.85 -6.92
C ALA A 306 -19.59 5.33 -7.88
N LEU A 307 -18.35 5.37 -7.38
CA LEU A 307 -17.20 6.03 -8.00
C LEU A 307 -16.50 5.15 -9.05
N THR A 308 -16.44 5.63 -10.30
CA THR A 308 -15.60 5.06 -11.36
C THR A 308 -14.13 5.26 -11.02
N THR A 309 -13.32 4.21 -11.07
CA THR A 309 -11.92 4.25 -10.63
C THR A 309 -11.08 3.17 -11.30
N ILE A 310 -9.77 3.19 -11.07
CA ILE A 310 -8.84 2.11 -11.40
C ILE A 310 -8.59 1.25 -10.17
N ALA A 311 -8.85 -0.06 -10.28
CA ALA A 311 -8.51 -1.05 -9.27
C ALA A 311 -7.10 -1.61 -9.48
N GLN A 312 -6.22 -1.35 -8.52
CA GLN A 312 -4.91 -2.00 -8.46
C GLN A 312 -5.05 -3.48 -8.06
N ASP A 313 -4.16 -4.33 -8.56
CA ASP A 313 -4.17 -5.76 -8.19
C ASP A 313 -3.40 -6.00 -6.88
N PHE A 314 -4.07 -5.77 -5.74
CA PHE A 314 -3.49 -6.02 -4.41
C PHE A 314 -3.08 -7.48 -4.21
N ALA A 315 -3.80 -8.43 -4.82
CA ALA A 315 -3.52 -9.85 -4.66
C ALA A 315 -2.22 -10.25 -5.35
N ALA A 316 -1.99 -9.76 -6.58
CA ALA A 316 -0.76 -9.93 -7.31
C ALA A 316 0.38 -9.14 -6.68
N MET A 317 0.15 -7.89 -6.25
CA MET A 317 1.19 -7.08 -5.61
C MET A 317 1.72 -7.76 -4.35
N ALA A 318 0.83 -8.13 -3.42
CA ALA A 318 1.21 -8.84 -2.20
C ALA A 318 1.88 -10.19 -2.49
N GLY A 319 1.34 -10.96 -3.46
CA GLY A 319 1.90 -12.25 -3.87
C GLY A 319 3.32 -12.11 -4.39
N ARG A 320 3.53 -11.23 -5.37
CA ARG A 320 4.85 -10.97 -5.96
C ARG A 320 5.84 -10.41 -4.95
N SER A 321 5.43 -9.54 -4.03
CA SER A 321 6.30 -9.02 -2.98
C SER A 321 6.82 -10.15 -2.08
N VAL A 322 5.92 -11.05 -1.64
CA VAL A 322 6.30 -12.21 -0.81
C VAL A 322 7.17 -13.19 -1.58
N GLU A 323 6.76 -13.59 -2.79
CA GLU A 323 7.54 -14.49 -3.67
C GLU A 323 8.97 -13.96 -3.89
N THR A 324 9.09 -12.66 -4.18
CA THR A 324 10.38 -12.00 -4.40
C THR A 324 11.25 -12.06 -3.14
N LEU A 325 10.67 -11.77 -1.97
CA LEU A 325 11.41 -11.81 -0.72
C LEU A 325 11.88 -13.24 -0.38
N LEU A 326 11.01 -14.23 -0.58
CA LEU A 326 11.35 -15.64 -0.34
C LEU A 326 12.46 -16.14 -1.28
N ALA A 327 12.43 -15.73 -2.56
CA ALA A 327 13.51 -16.03 -3.50
C ALA A 327 14.85 -15.44 -3.02
N LEU A 328 14.86 -14.18 -2.54
CA LEU A 328 16.06 -13.57 -1.96
C LEU A 328 16.55 -14.30 -0.70
N LEU A 329 15.62 -14.73 0.17
CA LEU A 329 15.95 -15.50 1.38
C LEU A 329 16.53 -16.87 1.04
N ASN A 330 16.09 -17.50 -0.03
CA ASN A 330 16.60 -18.78 -0.52
C ASN A 330 17.87 -18.65 -1.39
N GLU A 331 18.44 -17.45 -1.50
CA GLU A 331 19.62 -17.13 -2.32
C GLU A 331 19.41 -17.38 -3.84
N ASP A 332 18.16 -17.49 -4.28
CA ASP A 332 17.78 -17.64 -5.68
C ASP A 332 17.64 -16.28 -6.37
N ARG A 333 18.77 -15.56 -6.45
CA ARG A 333 18.79 -14.18 -6.99
C ARG A 333 18.61 -14.12 -8.51
N ALA A 334 18.86 -15.22 -9.23
CA ALA A 334 18.75 -15.26 -10.68
C ALA A 334 17.30 -15.04 -11.17
N ASN A 335 16.32 -15.37 -10.33
CA ASN A 335 14.90 -15.28 -10.64
C ASN A 335 14.22 -14.01 -10.11
N VAL A 336 14.98 -13.08 -9.52
CA VAL A 336 14.43 -11.85 -8.94
C VAL A 336 14.51 -10.70 -9.95
N ALA A 337 13.36 -10.30 -10.47
CA ALA A 337 13.26 -9.09 -11.29
C ALA A 337 13.52 -7.83 -10.44
N PRO A 338 14.32 -6.86 -10.93
CA PRO A 338 14.56 -5.61 -10.19
C PRO A 338 13.29 -4.77 -9.99
N LYS A 339 12.39 -4.75 -10.98
CA LYS A 339 11.14 -4.00 -10.95
C LYS A 339 10.03 -4.83 -11.59
N VAL A 340 8.96 -5.04 -10.83
CA VAL A 340 7.71 -5.66 -11.28
C VAL A 340 6.64 -4.57 -11.27
N SER A 341 6.08 -4.26 -12.43
CA SER A 341 4.97 -3.32 -12.58
C SER A 341 3.72 -4.09 -12.98
N LEU A 342 2.66 -3.94 -12.20
CA LEU A 342 1.40 -4.68 -12.36
C LEU A 342 0.35 -3.79 -12.99
N ASP A 343 -0.32 -4.30 -14.00
CA ASP A 343 -1.42 -3.58 -14.64
C ASP A 343 -2.65 -3.54 -13.73
N ALA A 344 -3.45 -2.50 -13.90
CA ALA A 344 -4.65 -2.25 -13.12
C ALA A 344 -5.90 -2.26 -14.01
N ALA A 345 -7.05 -2.53 -13.39
CA ALA A 345 -8.32 -2.68 -14.09
C ALA A 345 -9.20 -1.43 -13.96
N LEU A 346 -9.80 -0.99 -15.06
CA LEU A 346 -10.84 0.05 -15.02
C LEU A 346 -12.14 -0.53 -14.43
N VAL A 347 -12.61 0.08 -13.35
CA VAL A 347 -13.89 -0.23 -12.72
C VAL A 347 -14.89 0.88 -13.01
N MET A 348 -15.71 0.65 -14.03
CA MET A 348 -16.75 1.59 -14.45
C MET A 348 -17.94 1.57 -13.47
N ARG A 349 -18.30 2.75 -12.93
CA ARG A 349 -19.46 2.95 -12.03
C ARG A 349 -20.23 4.22 -12.41
N GLN A 350 -21.26 4.58 -11.65
CA GLN A 350 -22.24 5.59 -12.05
C GLN A 350 -21.66 7.02 -12.14
N SER A 351 -20.57 7.34 -11.44
CA SER A 351 -20.03 8.70 -11.34
C SER A 351 -19.37 9.24 -12.61
N ALA A 352 -18.80 8.37 -13.47
CA ALA A 352 -18.13 8.77 -14.71
C ALA A 352 -18.03 7.68 -15.74
#